data_AF-A0A2E8J802-F1
#
_entry.id   AF-A0A2E8J802-F1
#
_cell.length_a   1.000
_cell.length_b   1.000
_cell.length_c   1.000
_cell.angle_alpha   90.00
_cell.angle_beta   90.00
_cell.angle_gamma   90.00
#
_symmetry.space_group_name_H-M   'P 1'
#
loop_
_entity.id
_entity.type
_entity.pdbx_description
1 polymer ?
#
loop_
_entity_poly.entity_id
_entity_poly.type
_entity_poly.pdbx_seq_one_letter_code
_entity_poly.pdbx_strand_id
1 'polypeptide(L)'
;MKSLRNTPYISLSTWRRNGKEVSTPVWFAASSDTTFFCFSAADAGKVKRLRNSPRAKVASCDARGGKLGDWHEAKAFLVTDDSKQIDQAYTLLKKNMVSRCQ
;
A
#
# COMPACT_ATOMS: atom_id res chain seq x y z
N MET A 1 -4.86 -13.67 -3.02
CA MET A 1 -4.03 -12.61 -2.41
C MET A 1 -3.20 -13.06 -1.20
N LYS A 2 -3.17 -14.36 -0.81
CA LYS A 2 -2.38 -14.85 0.34
C LYS A 2 -0.86 -14.57 0.22
N SER A 3 -0.29 -14.50 -0.99
CA SER A 3 1.17 -14.31 -1.15
C SER A 3 1.65 -12.91 -0.78
N LEU A 4 0.78 -11.89 -0.74
CA LEU A 4 1.18 -10.51 -0.42
C LEU A 4 1.68 -10.35 1.02
N ARG A 5 1.21 -11.19 1.95
CA ARG A 5 1.51 -11.06 3.39
C ARG A 5 2.85 -11.63 3.82
N ASN A 6 3.48 -12.42 2.96
CA ASN A 6 4.74 -13.06 3.30
C ASN A 6 5.89 -12.04 3.28
N THR A 7 5.76 -10.96 2.51
CA THR A 7 6.77 -9.92 2.38
C THR A 7 6.40 -8.69 3.21
N PRO A 8 7.40 -7.97 3.76
CA PRO A 8 7.13 -6.71 4.44
C PRO A 8 6.79 -5.59 3.44
N TYR A 9 7.11 -5.72 2.16
CA TYR A 9 6.84 -4.70 1.16
C TYR A 9 5.85 -5.20 0.10
N ILE A 10 5.02 -4.27 -0.37
CA ILE A 10 4.24 -4.42 -1.60
C ILE A 10 4.65 -3.32 -2.57
N SER A 11 4.67 -3.64 -3.85
CA SER A 11 4.78 -2.65 -4.91
C SER A 11 3.38 -2.10 -5.17
N LEU A 12 3.17 -0.83 -4.84
CA LEU A 12 1.93 -0.11 -5.13
C LEU A 12 2.08 0.60 -6.48
N SER A 13 1.39 0.08 -7.49
CA SER A 13 1.30 0.72 -8.80
C SER A 13 0.06 1.60 -8.88
N THR A 14 0.28 2.83 -9.31
CA THR A 14 -0.78 3.81 -9.60
C THR A 14 -0.48 4.50 -10.93
N TRP A 15 -1.46 5.19 -11.50
CA TRP A 15 -1.34 5.78 -12.82
C TRP A 15 -1.27 7.31 -12.75
N ARG A 16 -0.40 7.88 -13.57
CA ARG A 16 -0.42 9.32 -13.88
C ARG A 16 -1.66 9.63 -14.73
N ARG A 17 -2.04 10.92 -14.79
CA ARG A 17 -3.14 11.40 -15.64
C ARG A 17 -2.94 11.04 -17.13
N ASN A 18 -1.69 10.97 -17.59
CA ASN A 18 -1.34 10.54 -18.95
C ASN A 18 -1.33 9.02 -19.16
N GLY A 19 -1.83 8.23 -18.21
CA GLY A 19 -1.88 6.77 -18.31
C GLY A 19 -0.56 6.05 -18.00
N LYS A 20 0.54 6.77 -17.72
CA LYS A 20 1.81 6.13 -17.35
C LYS A 20 1.71 5.50 -15.95
N GLU A 21 1.96 4.19 -15.89
CA GLU A 21 2.07 3.46 -14.63
C GLU A 21 3.33 3.90 -13.85
N VAL A 22 3.18 4.00 -12.53
CA VAL A 22 4.28 4.28 -11.61
C VAL A 22 4.15 3.35 -10.41
N SER A 23 5.07 2.40 -10.32
CA SER A 23 5.24 1.47 -9.21
C SER A 23 6.10 2.08 -8.12
N THR A 24 5.67 1.98 -6.87
CA THR A 24 6.46 2.42 -5.71
C THR A 24 6.44 1.33 -4.64
N PRO A 25 7.59 0.83 -4.17
CA PRO A 25 7.62 -0.06 -3.03
C PRO A 25 7.12 0.70 -1.79
N VAL A 26 6.18 0.11 -1.08
CA VAL A 26 5.63 0.65 0.15
C VAL A 26 5.56 -0.42 1.21
N TRP A 27 5.82 -0.03 2.44
CA TRP A 27 5.45 -0.84 3.57
C TRP A 27 3.95 -0.73 3.82
N PHE A 28 3.35 -1.84 4.23
CA PHE A 28 1.92 -1.96 4.48
C PHE A 28 1.65 -2.79 5.74
N ALA A 29 0.43 -2.71 6.24
CA ALA A 29 -0.14 -3.63 7.21
C ALA A 29 -1.47 -4.19 6.68
N ALA A 30 -1.73 -5.46 6.91
CA ALA A 30 -2.99 -6.08 6.50
C ALA A 30 -4.02 -5.98 7.62
N SER A 31 -5.23 -5.50 7.29
CA SER A 31 -6.39 -5.57 8.19
C SER A 31 -7.27 -6.77 7.89
N SER A 32 -7.30 -7.22 6.64
CA SER A 32 -8.04 -8.40 6.18
C SER A 32 -7.32 -8.99 4.95
N ASP A 33 -7.86 -10.05 4.35
CA ASP A 33 -7.27 -10.71 3.16
C ASP A 33 -7.24 -9.81 1.92
N THR A 34 -8.05 -8.75 1.94
CA THR A 34 -8.28 -7.84 0.83
C THR A 34 -7.99 -6.38 1.19
N THR A 35 -7.90 -6.03 2.47
CA THR A 35 -7.69 -4.66 2.96
C THR A 35 -6.29 -4.49 3.53
N PHE A 36 -5.56 -3.52 2.98
CA PHE A 36 -4.22 -3.16 3.39
C PHE A 36 -4.13 -1.66 3.66
N PHE A 37 -3.42 -1.30 4.73
CA PHE A 37 -3.10 0.07 5.09
C PHE A 37 -1.64 0.36 4.80
N CYS A 38 -1.34 1.54 4.27
CA CYS A 38 0.01 2.04 4.11
C CYS A 38 0.07 3.50 4.55
N PHE A 39 1.21 3.92 5.09
CA PHE A 39 1.45 5.31 5.47
C PHE A 39 2.23 6.02 4.36
N SER A 40 1.84 7.26 4.06
CA SER A 40 2.54 8.11 3.10
C SER A 40 2.44 9.56 3.50
N ALA A 41 3.53 10.31 3.30
CA ALA A 41 3.49 11.77 3.35
C ALA A 41 2.47 12.32 2.34
N ALA A 42 1.74 13.37 2.73
CA ALA A 42 0.60 13.92 1.99
C ALA A 42 0.99 14.58 0.65
N ASP A 43 2.25 14.94 0.49
CA ASP A 43 2.86 15.56 -0.69
C ASP A 43 3.43 14.54 -1.69
N ALA A 44 3.51 13.26 -1.30
CA ALA A 44 4.07 12.20 -2.13
C ALA A 44 3.33 12.05 -3.47
N GLY A 45 4.08 11.79 -4.54
CA GLY A 45 3.52 11.70 -5.89
C GLY A 45 2.41 10.65 -6.04
N LYS A 46 2.41 9.59 -5.22
CA LYS A 46 1.35 8.56 -5.18
C LYS A 46 0.04 9.09 -4.58
N VAL A 47 0.11 9.95 -3.56
CA VAL A 47 -1.06 10.60 -2.96
C VAL A 47 -1.73 11.51 -3.98
N LYS A 48 -0.96 12.33 -4.70
CA LYS A 48 -1.48 13.19 -5.78
C LYS A 48 -2.19 12.37 -6.87
N ARG A 49 -1.64 11.21 -7.23
CA ARG A 49 -2.25 10.28 -8.21
C ARG A 49 -3.55 9.66 -7.68
N LEU A 50 -3.57 9.21 -6.43
CA LEU A 50 -4.73 8.59 -5.81
C LEU A 50 -5.89 9.56 -5.56
N ARG A 51 -5.61 10.85 -5.34
CA ARG A 51 -6.66 11.90 -5.33
C ARG A 51 -7.39 12.00 -6.67
N ASN A 52 -6.69 11.75 -7.78
CA ASN A 52 -7.24 11.86 -9.12
C ASN A 52 -7.91 10.55 -9.60
N SER A 53 -7.43 9.38 -9.15
CA SER A 53 -8.01 8.10 -9.53
C SER A 53 -7.73 7.03 -8.47
N PRO A 54 -8.73 6.22 -8.08
CA PRO A 54 -8.52 5.14 -7.12
C PRO A 54 -7.84 3.91 -7.75
N ARG A 55 -7.57 3.92 -9.06
CA ARG A 55 -7.00 2.78 -9.79
C ARG A 55 -5.63 2.43 -9.21
N ALA A 56 -5.50 1.22 -8.68
CA ALA A 56 -4.27 0.69 -8.13
C ALA A 56 -4.07 -0.76 -8.56
N LYS A 57 -2.84 -1.24 -8.54
CA LYS A 57 -2.56 -2.69 -8.46
C LYS A 57 -1.41 -2.92 -7.52
N VAL A 58 -1.38 -4.09 -6.91
CA VAL A 58 -0.41 -4.46 -5.88
C VAL A 58 0.23 -5.80 -6.19
N ALA A 59 1.53 -5.92 -5.91
CA ALA A 59 2.27 -7.17 -5.97
C ALA A 59 3.22 -7.24 -4.78
N SER A 60 3.58 -8.43 -4.32
CA SER A 60 4.65 -8.58 -3.33
C SER A 60 5.97 -8.11 -3.95
N CYS A 61 6.80 -7.41 -3.18
CA CYS A 61 8.12 -6.99 -3.64
C CYS A 61 9.16 -7.04 -2.52
N ASP A 62 10.43 -6.99 -2.90
CA ASP A 62 11.52 -6.74 -1.97
C ASP A 62 11.62 -5.23 -1.61
N ALA A 63 12.53 -4.90 -0.69
CA ALA A 63 12.76 -3.52 -0.26
C ALA A 63 13.31 -2.59 -1.38
N ARG A 64 13.89 -3.17 -2.44
CA ARG A 64 14.43 -2.45 -3.61
C ARG A 64 13.38 -2.28 -4.72
N GLY A 65 12.20 -2.89 -4.56
CA GLY A 65 11.12 -2.86 -5.55
C GLY A 65 11.16 -4.00 -6.57
N GLY A 66 11.99 -5.01 -6.37
CA GLY A 66 11.98 -6.24 -7.16
C GLY A 66 10.69 -7.02 -6.95
N LYS A 67 9.99 -7.38 -8.03
CA LYS A 67 8.69 -8.06 -7.98
C LYS A 67 8.88 -9.51 -7.52
N LEU A 68 8.15 -9.92 -6.48
CA LEU A 68 8.20 -11.27 -5.88
C LEU A 68 6.92 -12.08 -6.12
N GLY A 69 5.91 -11.51 -6.77
CA GLY A 69 4.63 -12.17 -7.02
C GLY A 69 3.80 -11.51 -8.10
N ASP A 70 2.59 -12.03 -8.29
CA ASP A 70 1.69 -11.55 -9.32
C ASP A 70 1.04 -10.22 -8.97
N TRP A 71 0.65 -9.49 -10.02
CA TRP A 71 -0.13 -8.28 -9.87
C TRP A 71 -1.58 -8.64 -9.54
N HIS A 72 -2.11 -7.96 -8.55
CA HIS A 72 -3.52 -8.01 -8.17
C HIS A 72 -4.12 -6.61 -8.36
N GLU A 73 -5.22 -6.54 -9.12
CA GLU A 73 -6.00 -5.31 -9.25
C GLU A 73 -6.53 -4.88 -7.87
N ALA A 74 -6.48 -3.58 -7.62
CA ALA A 74 -6.86 -3.01 -6.34
C ALA A 74 -7.48 -1.62 -6.53
N LYS A 75 -8.14 -1.14 -5.48
CA LYS A 75 -8.47 0.27 -5.34
C LYS A 75 -7.75 0.81 -4.11
N ALA A 76 -7.19 2.00 -4.23
CA ALA A 76 -6.54 2.67 -3.12
C ALA A 76 -7.19 4.04 -2.89
N PHE A 77 -7.45 4.33 -1.63
CA PHE A 77 -8.12 5.55 -1.18
C PHE A 77 -7.29 6.18 -0.08
N LEU A 78 -7.36 7.51 0.01
CA LEU A 78 -6.78 8.24 1.12
C LEU A 78 -7.76 8.21 2.28
N VAL A 79 -7.27 7.85 3.45
CA VAL A 79 -8.03 7.90 4.70
C VAL A 79 -7.58 9.16 5.44
N THR A 80 -8.37 10.23 5.35
CA THR A 80 -8.04 11.54 5.95
C THR A 80 -9.01 11.96 7.05
N ASP A 81 -10.28 11.54 6.98
CA ASP A 81 -11.35 12.11 7.81
C ASP A 81 -12.05 11.05 8.69
N ASP A 82 -11.59 9.79 8.65
CA ASP A 82 -12.12 8.70 9.47
C ASP A 82 -11.12 8.36 10.58
N SER A 83 -11.32 8.96 11.76
CA SER A 83 -10.44 8.77 12.91
C SER A 83 -10.34 7.30 13.34
N LYS A 84 -11.43 6.53 13.24
CA LYS A 84 -11.42 5.10 13.61
C LYS A 84 -10.56 4.29 12.65
N GLN A 85 -10.69 4.52 11.34
CA GLN A 85 -9.83 3.86 10.36
C GLN A 85 -8.37 4.30 10.50
N ILE A 86 -8.12 5.57 10.81
CA ILE A 86 -6.77 6.09 11.04
C ILE A 86 -6.13 5.41 12.26
N ASP A 87 -6.85 5.32 13.38
CA ASP A 87 -6.37 4.66 14.60
C ASP A 87 -6.11 3.16 14.38
N GLN A 88 -7.02 2.49 13.68
CA GLN A 88 -6.85 1.09 13.28
C GLN A 88 -5.62 0.92 12.39
N ALA A 89 -5.43 1.78 11.38
CA ALA A 89 -4.30 1.74 10.48
C ALA A 89 -2.97 1.91 11.23
N TYR A 90 -2.88 2.91 12.12
CA TYR A 90 -1.69 3.13 12.94
C TYR A 90 -1.41 1.97 13.90
N THR A 91 -2.44 1.40 14.52
CA THR A 91 -2.30 0.24 15.40
C THR A 91 -1.72 -0.95 14.64
N LEU A 92 -2.24 -1.24 13.45
CA LEU A 92 -1.77 -2.34 12.61
C LEU A 92 -0.36 -2.10 12.05
N LEU A 93 -0.05 -0.88 11.61
CA LEU A 93 1.28 -0.51 11.12
C LEU A 93 2.34 -0.61 12.23
N LYS A 94 2.04 -0.13 13.44
CA LYS A 94 2.93 -0.27 14.61
C LYS A 94 3.12 -1.74 14.98
N LYS A 95 2.04 -2.53 15.01
CA LYS A 95 2.13 -3.98 15.30
C LYS A 95 2.99 -4.71 14.26
N ASN A 96 2.79 -4.43 12.97
CA ASN A 96 3.56 -5.05 11.90
C ASN A 96 5.04 -4.63 11.93
N MET A 97 5.36 -3.42 12.40
CA MET A 97 6.73 -2.97 12.68
C MET A 97 7.41 -3.80 13.78
N VAL A 98 6.72 -3.99 14.90
CA VAL A 98 7.27 -4.70 16.06
C VAL A 98 7.40 -6.21 15.78
N SER A 99 6.40 -6.83 15.15
CA SER A 99 6.40 -8.28 14.85
C SER A 99 7.41 -8.72 13.79
N ARG A 100 8.04 -7.79 13.06
CA ARG A 100 9.05 -8.07 12.02
C ARG A 100 10.49 -7.80 12.49
N CYS A 101 10.67 -7.29 13.71
CA CYS A 101 11.97 -7.04 14.36
C CYS A 101 12.40 -8.16 15.32
N GLN A 102 11.61 -9.24 15.45
CA GLN A 102 11.96 -10.43 16.23
C GLN A 102 12.32 -11.60 15.31
#